data_AF-A0A2R6MKX1-F1
#
_entry.id   AF-A0A2R6MKX1-F1
#
_cell.length_a   1.000
_cell.length_b   1.000
_cell.length_c   1.000
_cell.angle_alpha   90.00
_cell.angle_beta   90.00
_cell.angle_gamma   90.00
#
_symmetry.space_group_name_H-M   'P 1'
#
loop_
_entity.id
_entity.type
_entity.pdbx_description
1 polymer ?
#
loop_
_entity_poly.entity_id
_entity_poly.type
_entity_poly.pdbx_seq_one_letter_code
_entity_poly.pdbx_strand_id
1 'polypeptide(L)'
;DAATRNKKDLERKKGRLIGENGRTRELMAELSGAEVVIYGTTVGAIGAPQQVEVVRSAVEMLLDGAPHGAVYSFLERKHNELKQPGMEYHQFTG
;
A
#
# COMPACT_ATOMS: atom_id res chain seq x y z
N ASP A 1 26.72 -18.37 -14.30
CA ASP A 1 25.24 -18.32 -14.48
C ASP A 1 24.46 -17.97 -13.21
N ALA A 2 24.43 -16.70 -12.79
CA ALA A 2 23.61 -16.23 -11.66
C ALA A 2 22.77 -14.97 -11.96
N ALA A 3 22.91 -14.36 -13.14
CA ALA A 3 22.27 -13.08 -13.46
C ALA A 3 20.78 -13.17 -13.84
N THR A 4 20.27 -14.36 -14.14
CA THR A 4 18.94 -14.51 -14.77
C THR A 4 17.78 -14.62 -13.78
N ARG A 5 18.02 -15.07 -12.52
CA ARG A 5 16.93 -15.30 -11.55
C ARG A 5 16.43 -14.03 -10.86
N ASN A 6 17.22 -12.97 -10.77
CA ASN A 6 16.84 -11.79 -9.99
C ASN A 6 16.11 -10.72 -10.83
N LYS A 7 16.53 -10.48 -12.09
CA LYS A 7 15.98 -9.37 -12.89
C LYS A 7 14.49 -9.54 -13.24
N LYS A 8 14.09 -10.73 -13.69
CA LYS A 8 12.67 -11.01 -14.01
C LYS A 8 11.77 -10.93 -12.78
N ASP A 9 12.25 -11.42 -11.63
CA ASP A 9 11.50 -11.33 -10.38
C ASP A 9 11.37 -9.89 -9.90
N LEU A 10 12.42 -9.09 -10.05
CA LEU A 10 12.40 -7.66 -9.74
C LEU A 10 11.43 -6.91 -10.67
N GLU A 11 11.46 -7.18 -11.98
CA GLU A 11 10.52 -6.61 -12.96
C GLU A 11 9.07 -6.98 -12.63
N ARG A 12 8.82 -8.25 -12.27
CA ARG A 12 7.50 -8.71 -11.84
C ARG A 12 7.04 -8.00 -10.55
N LYS A 13 7.88 -7.97 -9.51
CA LYS A 13 7.57 -7.28 -8.25
C LYS A 13 7.29 -5.80 -8.47
N LYS A 14 8.12 -5.13 -9.26
CA LYS A 14 7.93 -3.72 -9.63
C LYS A 14 6.63 -3.51 -10.42
N GLY A 15 6.34 -4.38 -11.39
CA GLY A 15 5.09 -4.36 -12.15
C GLY A 15 3.84 -4.49 -11.26
N ARG A 16 3.92 -5.31 -10.20
CA ARG A 16 2.82 -5.43 -9.23
C ARG A 16 2.63 -4.18 -8.38
N LEU A 17 3.72 -3.55 -7.94
CA LEU A 17 3.66 -2.33 -7.14
C LEU A 17 3.17 -1.11 -7.94
N ILE A 18 3.58 -1.02 -9.21
CA ILE A 18 3.18 0.07 -10.10
C ILE A 18 1.74 -0.16 -10.61
N GLY A 19 1.41 -1.40 -10.98
CA GLY A 19 0.16 -1.72 -11.66
C GLY A 19 0.15 -1.25 -13.11
N GLU A 20 -0.95 -1.52 -13.80
CA GLU A 20 -1.16 -1.04 -15.16
C GLU A 20 -1.19 0.50 -15.17
N ASN A 21 -0.34 1.11 -16.01
CA ASN A 21 -0.21 2.57 -16.13
C ASN A 21 0.04 3.32 -14.82
N GLY A 22 0.55 2.66 -13.77
CA GLY A 22 0.76 3.29 -12.46
C GLY A 22 -0.43 3.25 -11.51
N ARG A 23 -1.53 2.59 -11.89
CA ARG A 23 -2.79 2.61 -11.15
C ARG A 23 -2.68 2.08 -9.72
N THR A 24 -1.88 1.05 -9.48
CA THR A 24 -1.74 0.47 -8.13
C THR A 24 -1.00 1.44 -7.20
N ARG A 25 0.05 2.09 -7.68
CA ARG A 25 0.76 3.14 -6.94
C ARG A 25 -0.16 4.32 -6.63
N GLU A 26 -0.96 4.75 -7.60
CA GLU A 26 -1.95 5.83 -7.42
C GLU A 26 -2.98 5.47 -6.34
N LEU A 27 -3.57 4.28 -6.42
CA LEU A 27 -4.55 3.82 -5.43
C LEU A 27 -3.94 3.73 -4.03
N MET A 28 -2.70 3.25 -3.88
CA MET A 28 -2.01 3.26 -2.59
C MET A 28 -1.90 4.68 -2.04
N ALA A 29 -1.52 5.67 -2.85
CA ALA A 29 -1.41 7.06 -2.43
C ALA A 29 -2.77 7.67 -2.07
N GLU A 30 -3.76 7.54 -2.97
CA GLU A 30 -5.10 8.09 -2.80
C GLU A 30 -5.82 7.53 -1.56
N LEU A 31 -5.78 6.21 -1.38
CA LEU A 31 -6.56 5.54 -0.33
C LEU A 31 -5.85 5.58 1.03
N SER A 32 -4.52 5.54 1.09
CA SER A 32 -3.80 5.73 2.36
C SER A 32 -3.76 7.21 2.79
N GLY A 33 -3.85 8.14 1.84
CA GLY A 33 -3.62 9.57 2.08
C GLY A 33 -2.14 9.93 2.28
N ALA A 34 -1.21 9.02 2.01
CA ALA A 34 0.23 9.27 1.98
C ALA A 34 0.71 9.53 0.56
N GLU A 35 1.81 10.28 0.41
CA GLU A 35 2.53 10.35 -0.85
C GLU A 35 3.35 9.08 -1.06
N VAL A 36 3.28 8.49 -2.26
CA VAL A 36 3.97 7.23 -2.59
C VAL A 36 4.78 7.36 -3.88
N VAL A 37 6.06 7.04 -3.78
CA VAL A 37 7.01 7.02 -4.90
C VAL A 37 7.69 5.66 -5.03
N ILE A 38 7.93 5.25 -6.27
CA ILE A 38 8.64 4.00 -6.56
C ILE A 38 9.79 4.35 -7.50
N TYR A 39 11.03 4.21 -7.04
CA TYR A 39 12.23 4.56 -7.79
C TYR A 39 13.24 3.41 -7.75
N GLY A 40 13.66 2.93 -8.92
CA GLY A 40 14.57 1.79 -9.01
C GLY A 40 13.99 0.57 -8.29
N THR A 41 14.60 0.21 -7.16
CA THR A 41 14.22 -0.89 -6.25
C THR A 41 13.64 -0.42 -4.92
N THR A 42 13.41 0.89 -4.77
CA THR A 42 13.02 1.52 -3.52
C THR A 42 11.58 2.03 -3.62
N VAL A 43 10.80 1.79 -2.55
CA VAL A 43 9.49 2.41 -2.35
C VAL A 43 9.65 3.45 -1.23
N GLY A 44 9.23 4.68 -1.49
CA GLY A 44 9.17 5.75 -0.50
C GLY A 44 7.71 6.10 -0.20
N ALA A 45 7.41 6.34 1.08
CA ALA A 45 6.10 6.78 1.53
C ALA A 45 6.24 7.91 2.55
N ILE A 46 5.47 8.98 2.42
CA ILE A 46 5.47 10.13 3.32
C ILE A 46 4.04 10.43 3.76
N GLY A 47 3.80 10.46 5.07
CA GLY A 47 2.49 10.73 5.66
C GLY A 47 2.52 10.54 7.18
N ALA A 48 1.36 10.60 7.82
CA ALA A 48 1.21 10.25 9.22
C ALA A 48 1.54 8.76 9.47
N PRO A 49 1.92 8.36 10.69
CA PRO A 49 2.35 6.98 10.99
C PRO A 49 1.37 5.90 10.50
N GLN A 50 0.06 6.11 10.71
CA GLN A 50 -0.97 5.17 10.28
C GLN A 50 -1.09 5.08 8.75
N GLN A 51 -0.92 6.20 8.05
CA GLN A 51 -0.97 6.24 6.57
C GLN A 51 0.22 5.48 5.98
N VAL A 52 1.42 5.72 6.52
CA VAL A 52 2.64 5.02 6.11
C VAL A 52 2.53 3.51 6.37
N GLU A 53 1.96 3.10 7.50
CA GLU A 53 1.77 1.67 7.80
C GLU A 53 0.79 0.99 6.83
N VAL A 54 -0.26 1.70 6.40
CA VAL A 54 -1.18 1.20 5.37
C VAL A 54 -0.47 0.99 4.04
N VAL A 55 0.36 1.94 3.60
CA VAL A 55 1.18 1.78 2.38
C VAL A 55 2.13 0.61 2.53
N ARG A 56 2.85 0.51 3.64
CA ARG A 56 3.79 -0.59 3.93
C ARG A 56 3.10 -1.95 3.82
N SER A 57 1.95 -2.10 4.47
CA SER A 57 1.17 -3.34 4.44
C SER A 57 0.73 -3.70 3.01
N ALA A 58 0.24 -2.72 2.23
CA ALA A 58 -0.16 -2.94 0.85
C ALA A 58 1.02 -3.36 -0.05
N VAL A 59 2.19 -2.75 0.15
CA VAL A 59 3.43 -3.11 -0.55
C VAL A 59 3.83 -4.54 -0.22
N GLU A 60 3.83 -4.92 1.06
CA GLU A 60 4.15 -6.29 1.51
C GLU A 60 3.19 -7.31 0.89
N MET A 61 1.88 -7.07 0.94
CA MET A 61 0.88 -7.93 0.30
C MET A 61 1.17 -8.16 -1.20
N LEU A 62 1.49 -7.11 -1.94
CA LEU A 62 1.81 -7.20 -3.37
C LEU A 62 3.10 -7.98 -3.63
N LEU A 63 4.12 -7.75 -2.82
CA LEU A 63 5.40 -8.46 -2.91
C LEU A 63 5.26 -9.96 -2.62
N ASP A 64 4.38 -10.30 -1.67
CA ASP A 64 4.20 -11.67 -1.19
C ASP A 64 3.34 -12.54 -2.11
N GLY A 65 2.47 -11.96 -2.94
CA GLY A 65 1.57 -12.81 -3.72
C GLY A 65 0.15 -12.34 -3.86
N ALA A 66 -0.30 -11.40 -3.03
CA ALA A 66 -1.71 -11.06 -2.95
C ALA A 66 -2.27 -10.56 -4.29
N PRO A 67 -3.44 -11.04 -4.72
CA PRO A 67 -4.13 -10.49 -5.88
C PRO A 67 -4.37 -8.99 -5.68
N HIS A 68 -4.23 -8.20 -6.74
CA HIS A 68 -4.47 -6.75 -6.70
C HIS A 68 -5.84 -6.39 -6.12
N GLY A 69 -6.90 -7.14 -6.48
CA GLY A 69 -8.24 -6.94 -5.93
C GLY A 69 -8.28 -7.05 -4.40
N ALA A 70 -7.57 -8.00 -3.81
CA ALA A 70 -7.50 -8.15 -2.35
C ALA A 70 -6.76 -6.98 -1.69
N VAL A 71 -5.73 -6.44 -2.34
CA VAL A 71 -4.99 -5.25 -1.88
C VAL A 71 -5.86 -4.00 -1.99
N TYR A 72 -6.65 -3.86 -3.06
CA TYR A 72 -7.58 -2.74 -3.22
C TYR A 72 -8.66 -2.76 -2.15
N SER A 73 -9.27 -3.91 -1.87
CA SER A 73 -10.25 -4.04 -0.77
C SER A 73 -9.63 -3.74 0.61
N PHE A 74 -8.36 -4.10 0.83
CA PHE A 74 -7.63 -3.72 2.03
C PHE A 74 -7.47 -2.20 2.14
N LEU A 75 -7.00 -1.55 1.07
CA LEU A 75 -6.80 -0.10 1.02
C LEU A 75 -8.11 0.67 1.25
N GLU A 76 -9.20 0.27 0.59
CA GLU A 76 -10.53 0.87 0.76
C GLU A 76 -11.04 0.76 2.21
N ARG A 77 -10.87 -0.42 2.82
CA ARG A 77 -11.25 -0.62 4.22
C ARG A 77 -10.44 0.31 5.14
N LYS A 78 -9.11 0.37 4.95
CA LYS A 78 -8.23 1.25 5.74
C LYS A 78 -8.52 2.74 5.51
N HIS A 79 -8.86 3.12 4.30
CA HIS A 79 -9.30 4.47 3.99
C HIS A 79 -10.53 4.89 4.82
N ASN A 80 -11.51 3.99 4.94
CA ASN A 80 -12.71 4.24 5.73
C ASN A 80 -12.42 4.30 7.24
N GLU A 81 -11.54 3.43 7.75
CA GLU A 81 -11.07 3.46 9.14
C GLU A 81 -10.35 4.79 9.45
N LEU A 82 -9.48 5.27 8.56
CA LEU A 82 -8.74 6.53 8.74
C LEU A 82 -9.64 7.78 8.66
N LYS A 83 -10.73 7.72 7.86
CA LYS A 83 -11.72 8.80 7.75
C LYS A 83 -12.68 8.90 8.93
N GLN A 84 -12.79 7.86 9.76
CA GLN A 84 -13.65 7.85 10.95
C GLN A 84 -12.83 7.78 12.25
N PRO A 85 -12.02 8.80 12.58
CA PRO A 85 -11.18 8.76 13.78
C PRO A 85 -11.93 8.91 15.12
N GLY A 86 -13.23 8.63 15.22
CA GLY A 86 -13.91 8.81 16.52
C GLY A 86 -15.41 8.55 16.58
N MET A 87 -15.81 7.27 16.53
CA MET A 87 -16.90 6.81 17.42
C MET A 87 -16.25 6.17 18.65
N GLU A 88 -15.38 6.92 19.32
CA GLU A 88 -14.94 6.57 20.65
C GLU A 88 -16.09 6.97 21.57
N TYR A 89 -16.98 6.01 21.86
CA TYR A 89 -17.97 6.18 22.91
C TYR A 89 -17.18 6.31 24.22
N HIS A 90 -16.82 7.52 24.61
CA HIS A 90 -16.54 7.79 26.01
C HIS A 90 -17.85 7.54 26.75
N GLN A 91 -17.98 6.35 27.33
CA GLN A 91 -19.01 6.11 28.34
C GLN A 91 -18.77 7.14 29.43
N PHE A 92 -19.62 8.16 29.48
CA PHE A 92 -19.77 8.98 30.68
C PHE A 92 -20.32 8.04 31.75
N THR A 93 -19.43 7.54 32.62
CA THR A 93 -19.84 7.07 33.95
C THR A 93 -20.26 8.30 34.74
N GLY A 94 -21.54 8.64 34.60
CA GLY A 94 -22.30 9.42 35.58
C GLY A 94 -22.91 8.49 36.60
#